data_AF-A0A2S4JP66-F1
#
_entry.id   AF-A0A2S4JP66-F1
#
_cell.length_a   1.000
_cell.length_b   1.000
_cell.length_c   1.000
_cell.angle_alpha   90.00
_cell.angle_beta   90.00
_cell.angle_gamma   90.00
#
_symmetry.space_group_name_H-M   'P 1'
#
loop_
_entity.id
_entity.type
_entity.pdbx_description
1 polymer ?
#
loop_
_entity_poly.entity_id
_entity_poly.type
_entity_poly.pdbx_seq_one_letter_code
_entity_poly.pdbx_strand_id
1 'polypeptide(L)'
;MVRFLVTAQYETAIVKDYRAIQTVLYKFPGSVVYFNADARMPAGTLDQVLKTILSSKEKHGADVGLLSYNSDPDQARRYLLDIGITCGYITLNIGFEKSARIIIKALEAAEARGDRRFVRVRVPRGKASLNIITKTDGRPLSGTILDISEVGMACILDADYSVGTVFPDVQLRLWGSLCNVSATIAGRRETPQGRVSVLLFDKITDGDVRGKVYSFLQRVMQHEVDALL
;
A
#
# COMPACT_ATOMS: atom_id res chain seq x y z
N MET A 1 10.35 8.04 1.15
CA MET A 1 10.43 6.70 0.51
C MET A 1 9.06 6.03 0.42
N VAL A 2 8.36 5.76 1.54
CA VAL A 2 7.06 5.05 1.52
C VAL A 2 6.05 5.64 0.53
N ARG A 3 5.80 6.95 0.57
CA ARG A 3 4.88 7.61 -0.36
C ARG A 3 5.25 7.35 -1.83
N PHE A 4 6.54 7.30 -2.15
CA PHE A 4 7.01 7.00 -3.50
C PHE A 4 6.70 5.55 -3.91
N LEU A 5 6.89 4.59 -3.01
CA LEU A 5 6.56 3.18 -3.28
C LEU A 5 5.06 2.99 -3.48
N VAL A 6 4.23 3.65 -2.68
CA VAL A 6 2.76 3.63 -2.85
C VAL A 6 2.36 4.24 -4.20
N THR A 7 2.95 5.37 -4.60
CA THR A 7 2.69 5.94 -5.94
C THR A 7 3.17 5.04 -7.08
N ALA A 8 4.21 4.24 -6.83
CA ALA A 8 4.70 3.21 -7.74
C ALA A 8 3.87 1.90 -7.68
N GLN A 9 2.73 1.90 -6.99
CA GLN A 9 1.82 0.77 -6.85
C GLN A 9 2.43 -0.44 -6.13
N TYR A 10 3.21 -0.19 -5.08
CA TYR A 10 3.62 -1.20 -4.10
C TYR A 10 2.81 -1.04 -2.82
N GLU A 11 2.33 -2.16 -2.28
CA GLU A 11 1.72 -2.20 -0.95
C GLU A 11 2.83 -2.01 0.09
N THR A 12 2.80 -0.91 0.84
CA THR A 12 3.92 -0.52 1.70
C THR A 12 3.44 0.11 2.99
N ALA A 13 4.01 -0.38 4.10
CA ALA A 13 3.82 0.13 5.45
C ALA A 13 5.15 0.14 6.21
N ILE A 14 5.17 0.78 7.37
CA ILE A 14 6.34 0.85 8.27
C ILE A 14 6.05 0.04 9.51
N VAL A 15 6.99 -0.83 9.89
CA VAL A 15 7.01 -1.47 11.21
C VAL A 15 7.96 -0.68 12.11
N LYS A 16 7.45 -0.09 13.20
CA LYS A 16 8.24 0.76 14.10
C LYS A 16 9.03 -0.04 15.14
N ASP A 17 8.45 -1.13 15.63
CA ASP A 17 9.09 -2.04 16.58
C ASP A 17 9.51 -3.33 15.87
N TYR A 18 10.82 -3.58 15.79
CA TYR A 18 11.38 -4.77 15.17
C TYR A 18 10.90 -6.06 15.87
N ARG A 19 10.46 -6.01 17.12
CA ARG A 19 9.98 -7.18 17.87
C ARG A 19 8.71 -7.77 17.27
N ALA A 20 7.91 -6.94 16.63
CA ALA A 20 6.66 -7.36 15.99
C ALA A 20 6.86 -7.87 14.56
N ILE A 21 8.08 -7.78 13.99
CA ILE A 21 8.29 -8.07 12.57
C ILE A 21 7.90 -9.51 12.19
N GLN A 22 8.16 -10.47 13.07
CA GLN A 22 7.76 -11.86 12.85
C GLN A 22 6.24 -11.96 12.69
N THR A 23 5.47 -11.41 13.62
CA THR A 23 3.99 -11.38 13.56
C THR A 23 3.49 -10.76 12.25
N VAL A 24 4.11 -9.65 11.83
CA VAL A 24 3.76 -8.97 10.57
C VAL A 24 4.05 -9.88 9.37
N LEU A 25 5.22 -10.51 9.30
CA LEU A 25 5.58 -11.39 8.17
C LEU A 25 4.71 -12.65 8.10
N TYR A 26 4.29 -13.22 9.22
CA TYR A 26 3.32 -14.32 9.23
C TYR A 26 1.94 -13.89 8.73
N LYS A 27 1.54 -12.64 9.01
CA LYS A 27 0.26 -12.11 8.53
C LYS A 27 0.29 -11.74 7.05
N PHE A 28 1.44 -11.27 6.55
CA PHE A 28 1.67 -10.84 5.18
C PHE A 28 2.79 -11.67 4.54
N PRO A 29 2.52 -12.94 4.20
CA PRO A 29 3.54 -13.81 3.61
C PRO A 29 3.98 -13.31 2.24
N GLY A 30 5.22 -13.62 1.85
CA GLY A 30 5.84 -13.17 0.60
C GLY A 30 6.28 -11.70 0.58
N SER A 31 6.17 -11.00 1.73
CA SER A 31 6.60 -9.59 1.81
C SER A 31 8.11 -9.43 1.65
N VAL A 32 8.53 -8.29 1.11
CA VAL A 32 9.92 -7.84 1.20
C VAL A 32 10.05 -6.87 2.38
N VAL A 33 10.94 -7.16 3.32
CA VAL A 33 11.24 -6.29 4.46
C VAL A 33 12.59 -5.61 4.30
N TYR A 34 12.61 -4.30 4.47
CA TYR A 34 13.84 -3.52 4.56
C TYR A 34 14.05 -3.01 5.98
N PHE A 35 15.20 -3.32 6.57
CA PHE A 35 15.61 -2.72 7.85
C PHE A 35 16.51 -1.51 7.61
N ASN A 36 16.38 -0.50 8.47
CA ASN A 36 17.38 0.55 8.57
C ASN A 36 18.59 0.00 9.34
N ALA A 37 19.71 -0.25 8.65
CA ALA A 37 20.93 -0.77 9.26
C ALA A 37 21.57 0.22 10.25
N ASP A 38 21.26 1.51 10.12
CA ASP A 38 21.78 2.58 10.98
C ASP A 38 20.84 2.86 12.17
N ALA A 39 19.77 2.08 12.34
CA ALA A 39 18.90 2.20 13.49
C ALA A 39 19.70 1.97 14.77
N ARG A 40 19.49 2.82 15.77
CA ARG A 40 20.10 2.64 17.10
C ARG A 40 19.48 1.43 17.78
N MET A 41 20.11 0.27 17.61
CA MET A 41 19.76 -0.98 18.25
C MET A 41 20.93 -1.45 19.14
N PRO A 42 20.68 -2.24 20.19
CA PRO A 42 21.77 -2.86 20.94
C PRO A 42 22.64 -3.72 20.03
N ALA A 43 23.94 -3.77 20.30
CA ALA A 43 24.91 -4.49 19.48
C ALA A 43 24.47 -5.95 19.25
N GLY A 44 24.57 -6.43 18.02
CA GLY A 44 24.18 -7.78 17.61
C GLY A 44 22.66 -8.03 17.45
N THR A 45 21.80 -7.10 17.88
CA THR A 45 20.34 -7.29 17.80
C THR A 45 19.87 -7.37 16.35
N LEU A 46 20.37 -6.50 15.47
CA LEU A 46 19.99 -6.53 14.05
C LEU A 46 20.35 -7.89 13.42
N ASP A 47 21.57 -8.37 13.63
CA ASP A 47 22.02 -9.68 13.12
C ASP A 47 21.12 -10.82 13.61
N GLN A 48 20.74 -10.80 14.89
CA GLN A 48 19.85 -11.81 15.47
C GLN A 48 18.46 -11.76 14.83
N VAL A 49 17.91 -10.56 14.63
CA VAL A 49 16.60 -10.37 13.97
C VAL A 49 16.66 -10.88 12.53
N LEU A 50 17.68 -10.50 11.77
CA LEU A 50 17.86 -10.93 10.37
C LEU A 50 17.97 -12.45 10.29
N LYS A 51 18.81 -13.07 11.13
CA LYS A 51 18.97 -14.54 11.18
C LYS A 51 17.66 -15.25 11.55
N THR A 52 16.87 -14.66 12.45
CA THR A 52 15.56 -15.22 12.85
C THR A 52 14.57 -15.19 11.68
N ILE A 53 14.55 -14.11 10.90
CA ILE A 53 13.69 -14.00 9.71
C ILE A 53 14.14 -14.97 8.63
N LEU A 54 15.43 -15.00 8.32
CA LEU A 54 15.98 -15.88 7.28
C LEU A 54 15.78 -17.37 7.61
N SER A 55 15.97 -17.77 8.87
CA SER A 55 15.71 -19.15 9.32
C SER A 55 14.23 -19.53 9.32
N SER A 56 13.32 -18.54 9.32
CA SER A 56 11.87 -18.77 9.25
C SER A 56 11.30 -18.54 7.85
N LYS A 57 12.15 -18.31 6.83
CA LYS A 57 11.73 -17.95 5.48
C LYS A 57 10.78 -18.98 4.86
N GLU A 58 10.93 -20.26 5.13
CA GLU A 58 10.01 -21.28 4.60
C GLU A 58 8.56 -21.11 5.09
N LYS A 59 8.36 -20.47 6.26
CA LYS A 59 7.03 -20.32 6.86
C LYS A 59 6.30 -19.08 6.37
N HIS A 60 7.02 -18.00 6.06
CA HIS A 60 6.43 -16.71 5.68
C HIS A 60 6.86 -16.23 4.29
N GLY A 61 7.84 -16.86 3.63
CA GLY A 61 8.29 -16.55 2.28
C GLY A 61 8.94 -15.17 2.10
N ALA A 62 9.32 -14.49 3.18
CA ALA A 62 9.75 -13.09 3.10
C ALA A 62 11.21 -12.96 2.68
N ASP A 63 11.48 -11.97 1.86
CA ASP A 63 12.84 -11.54 1.52
C ASP A 63 13.27 -10.34 2.34
N VAL A 64 14.58 -10.23 2.56
CA VAL A 64 15.16 -9.27 3.52
C VAL A 64 16.20 -8.42 2.85
N GLY A 65 16.09 -7.11 2.99
CA GLY A 65 17.08 -6.13 2.54
C GLY A 65 17.47 -5.16 3.64
N LEU A 66 18.55 -4.42 3.42
CA LEU A 66 19.02 -3.37 4.32
C LEU A 66 19.10 -2.03 3.60
N LEU A 67 18.72 -0.97 4.31
CA LEU A 67 18.93 0.41 3.90
C LEU A 67 19.94 1.04 4.87
N SER A 68 20.94 1.75 4.35
CA SER A 68 21.95 2.42 5.17
C SER A 68 22.43 3.71 4.51
N TYR A 69 22.82 4.69 5.31
CA TYR A 69 23.61 5.85 4.90
C TYR A 69 25.11 5.55 4.94
N ASN A 70 25.54 4.48 5.61
CA ASN A 70 26.92 4.02 5.61
C ASN A 70 27.26 3.34 4.27
N SER A 71 28.33 3.80 3.64
CA SER A 71 28.87 3.24 2.40
C SER A 71 30.06 2.31 2.60
N ASP A 72 30.31 1.87 3.83
CA ASP A 72 31.35 0.89 4.15
C ASP A 72 31.15 -0.43 3.38
N PRO A 73 32.03 -0.76 2.41
CA PRO A 73 31.92 -1.98 1.62
C PRO A 73 32.05 -3.25 2.44
N ASP A 74 32.81 -3.24 3.54
CA ASP A 74 33.01 -4.43 4.37
C ASP A 74 31.73 -4.75 5.16
N GLN A 75 31.04 -3.73 5.66
CA GLN A 75 29.72 -3.90 6.27
C GLN A 75 28.72 -4.47 5.26
N ALA A 76 28.66 -3.91 4.05
CA ALA A 76 27.77 -4.41 3.00
C ALA A 76 28.08 -5.87 2.65
N ARG A 77 29.36 -6.19 2.47
CA ARG A 77 29.83 -7.55 2.16
C ARG A 77 29.44 -8.54 3.25
N ARG A 78 29.62 -8.19 4.52
CA ARG A 78 29.23 -9.03 5.67
C ARG A 78 27.73 -9.38 5.64
N TYR A 79 26.86 -8.39 5.40
CA TYR A 79 25.42 -8.66 5.36
C TYR A 79 25.01 -9.49 4.15
N LEU A 80 25.63 -9.25 2.99
CA LEU A 80 25.33 -9.96 1.75
C LEU A 80 25.83 -11.41 1.76
N LEU A 81 27.06 -11.65 2.25
CA LEU A 81 27.71 -12.96 2.17
C LEU A 81 27.57 -13.78 3.46
N ASP A 82 27.78 -13.15 4.63
CA ASP A 82 27.83 -13.90 5.89
C ASP A 82 26.44 -14.06 6.52
N ILE A 83 25.60 -13.03 6.43
CA ILE A 83 24.20 -13.10 6.89
C ILE A 83 23.27 -13.63 5.80
N GLY A 84 23.55 -13.32 4.53
CA GLY A 84 22.79 -13.84 3.39
C GLY A 84 21.46 -13.12 3.16
N ILE A 85 21.41 -11.79 3.34
CA ILE A 85 20.21 -11.02 2.99
C ILE A 85 19.94 -11.12 1.47
N THR A 86 18.67 -11.19 1.08
CA THR A 86 18.25 -11.56 -0.29
C THR A 86 17.83 -10.39 -1.15
N CYS A 87 17.38 -9.27 -0.56
CA CYS A 87 16.99 -8.04 -1.27
C CYS A 87 18.06 -6.93 -1.20
N GLY A 88 19.31 -7.32 -0.95
CA GLY A 88 20.46 -6.45 -1.10
C GLY A 88 20.67 -5.43 0.03
N TYR A 89 21.81 -4.75 -0.05
CA TYR A 89 22.23 -3.67 0.84
C TYR A 89 22.25 -2.36 0.04
N ILE A 90 21.33 -1.45 0.33
CA ILE A 90 21.11 -0.24 -0.47
C ILE A 90 21.61 0.97 0.30
N THR A 91 22.59 1.67 -0.29
CA THR A 91 23.13 2.93 0.24
C THR A 91 22.24 4.11 -0.14
N LEU A 92 21.85 4.92 0.83
CA LEU A 92 20.92 6.05 0.67
C LEU A 92 21.63 7.39 0.37
N ASN A 93 22.95 7.44 0.49
CA ASN A 93 23.76 8.66 0.32
C ASN A 93 23.95 9.11 -1.14
N ILE A 94 23.52 8.29 -2.11
CA ILE A 94 23.59 8.59 -3.54
C ILE A 94 22.45 9.48 -4.05
N GLY A 95 21.58 9.96 -3.14
CA GLY A 95 20.43 10.80 -3.43
C GLY A 95 19.12 10.01 -3.60
N PHE A 96 17.99 10.69 -3.39
CA PHE A 96 16.66 10.07 -3.31
C PHE A 96 16.29 9.31 -4.58
N GLU A 97 16.39 9.91 -5.76
CA GLU A 97 15.96 9.29 -7.03
C GLU A 97 16.76 8.05 -7.39
N LYS A 98 18.08 8.06 -7.15
CA LYS A 98 18.93 6.88 -7.39
C LYS A 98 18.58 5.77 -6.41
N SER A 99 18.49 6.09 -5.12
CA SER A 99 18.10 5.12 -4.08
C SER A 99 16.74 4.50 -4.35
N ALA A 100 15.75 5.32 -4.72
CA ALA A 100 14.40 4.88 -5.06
C ALA A 100 14.39 3.93 -6.27
N ARG A 101 15.17 4.22 -7.33
CA ARG A 101 15.31 3.32 -8.48
C ARG A 101 15.96 1.99 -8.12
N ILE A 102 16.95 1.98 -7.25
CA ILE A 102 17.59 0.74 -6.78
C ILE A 102 16.58 -0.11 -6.01
N ILE A 103 15.82 0.51 -5.09
CA ILE A 103 14.76 -0.20 -4.35
C ILE A 103 13.73 -0.79 -5.30
N ILE A 104 13.24 -0.04 -6.29
CA ILE A 104 12.27 -0.55 -7.26
C ILE A 104 12.84 -1.75 -8.03
N LYS A 105 14.08 -1.68 -8.52
CA LYS A 105 14.72 -2.81 -9.22
C LYS A 105 14.85 -4.04 -8.33
N ALA A 106 15.20 -3.86 -7.06
CA ALA A 106 15.29 -4.95 -6.10
C ALA A 106 13.92 -5.57 -5.81
N LEU A 107 12.87 -4.75 -5.70
CA LEU A 107 11.49 -5.21 -5.54
C LEU A 107 10.96 -5.95 -6.79
N GLU A 108 11.31 -5.48 -7.99
CA GLU A 108 10.97 -6.14 -9.25
C GLU A 108 11.65 -7.51 -9.35
N ALA A 109 12.94 -7.60 -9.01
CA ALA A 109 13.68 -8.86 -9.00
C ALA A 109 13.17 -9.86 -7.95
N ALA A 110 12.58 -9.36 -6.86
CA ALA A 110 11.93 -10.17 -5.83
C ALA A 110 10.45 -10.47 -6.13
N GLU A 111 9.94 -10.08 -7.31
CA GLU A 111 8.54 -10.25 -7.71
C GLU A 111 7.55 -9.67 -6.67
N ALA A 112 7.95 -8.60 -5.98
CA ALA A 112 7.21 -8.05 -4.84
C ALA A 112 5.92 -7.30 -5.22
N ARG A 113 5.61 -7.21 -6.52
CA ARG A 113 4.39 -6.58 -7.01
C ARG A 113 3.30 -7.64 -7.16
N GLY A 114 2.17 -7.42 -6.50
CA GLY A 114 1.01 -8.30 -6.68
C GLY A 114 0.40 -8.23 -8.09
N ASP A 115 -0.53 -9.15 -8.38
CA ASP A 115 -1.16 -9.29 -9.70
C ASP A 115 -1.92 -8.04 -10.18
N ARG A 116 -2.37 -7.21 -9.22
CA ARG A 116 -3.11 -5.99 -9.55
C ARG A 116 -2.16 -4.89 -9.97
N ARG A 117 -2.42 -4.32 -11.14
CA ARG A 117 -1.72 -3.13 -11.65
C ARG A 117 -1.77 -1.93 -10.69
N PHE A 118 -2.84 -1.80 -9.91
CA PHE A 118 -3.05 -0.69 -8.98
C PHE A 118 -3.31 -1.22 -7.57
N VAL A 119 -2.63 -0.63 -6.59
CA VAL A 119 -2.84 -0.93 -5.17
C VAL A 119 -4.29 -0.62 -4.82
N ARG A 120 -4.92 -1.58 -4.14
CA ARG A 120 -6.33 -1.51 -3.76
C ARG A 120 -6.47 -1.93 -2.31
N VAL A 121 -6.98 -1.03 -1.48
CA VAL A 121 -7.12 -1.26 -0.04
C VAL A 121 -8.58 -1.48 0.31
N ARG A 122 -8.83 -2.36 1.28
CA ARG A 122 -10.17 -2.51 1.88
C ARG A 122 -10.44 -1.32 2.78
N VAL A 123 -11.58 -0.67 2.62
CA VAL A 123 -11.91 0.51 3.42
C VAL A 123 -12.29 0.08 4.85
N PRO A 124 -11.60 0.59 5.89
CA PRO A 124 -12.02 0.33 7.26
C PRO A 124 -13.34 1.04 7.57
N ARG A 125 -14.17 0.41 8.42
CA ARG A 125 -15.51 0.93 8.74
C ARG A 125 -15.45 2.37 9.26
N GLY A 126 -16.27 3.23 8.65
CA GLY A 126 -16.38 4.65 9.03
C GLY A 126 -15.18 5.52 8.64
N LYS A 127 -14.19 4.99 7.90
CA LYS A 127 -13.02 5.77 7.45
C LYS A 127 -13.18 6.35 6.06
N ALA A 128 -14.17 5.92 5.28
CA ALA A 128 -14.53 6.59 4.05
C ALA A 128 -16.04 6.64 3.82
N SER A 129 -16.49 7.66 3.11
CA SER A 129 -17.88 7.81 2.65
C SER A 129 -17.91 8.42 1.26
N LEU A 130 -18.97 8.12 0.51
CA LEU A 130 -19.26 8.71 -0.79
C LEU A 130 -20.62 9.41 -0.76
N ASN A 131 -20.72 10.56 -1.43
CA ASN A 131 -21.97 11.25 -1.70
C ASN A 131 -21.98 11.69 -3.16
N ILE A 132 -23.13 11.52 -3.82
CA ILE A 132 -23.33 11.83 -5.23
C ILE A 132 -24.59 12.67 -5.34
N ILE A 133 -24.53 13.80 -6.05
CA ILE A 133 -25.74 14.57 -6.40
C ILE A 133 -26.21 14.10 -7.77
N THR A 134 -27.34 13.42 -7.82
CA THR A 134 -27.89 12.86 -9.06
C THR A 134 -28.65 13.93 -9.84
N LYS A 135 -28.39 14.04 -11.14
CA LYS A 135 -29.08 15.03 -12.00
C LYS A 135 -30.56 14.70 -12.25
N THR A 136 -30.93 13.44 -12.10
CA THR A 136 -32.25 12.92 -12.51
C THR A 136 -33.36 13.33 -11.55
N ASP A 137 -33.07 13.43 -10.26
CA ASP A 137 -34.04 13.71 -9.19
C ASP A 137 -33.51 14.69 -8.13
N GLY A 138 -32.26 15.15 -8.24
CA GLY A 138 -31.63 16.08 -7.30
C GLY A 138 -31.41 15.51 -5.90
N ARG A 139 -31.63 14.20 -5.71
CA ARG A 139 -31.50 13.55 -4.41
C ARG A 139 -30.04 13.19 -4.14
N PRO A 140 -29.59 13.28 -2.88
CA PRO A 140 -28.28 12.75 -2.52
C PRO A 140 -28.33 11.22 -2.60
N LEU A 141 -27.43 10.66 -3.40
CA LEU A 141 -27.13 9.24 -3.42
C LEU A 141 -25.88 8.98 -2.58
N SER A 142 -26.01 8.10 -1.59
CA SER A 142 -24.90 7.66 -0.76
C SER A 142 -24.65 6.17 -0.95
N GLY A 143 -23.65 5.66 -0.25
CA GLY A 143 -23.33 4.25 -0.25
C GLY A 143 -22.15 3.92 0.64
N THR A 144 -21.88 2.62 0.75
CA THR A 144 -20.74 2.08 1.49
C THR A 144 -19.61 1.74 0.53
N ILE A 145 -18.46 2.39 0.67
CA ILE A 145 -17.24 2.03 -0.06
C ILE A 145 -16.65 0.77 0.59
N LEU A 146 -16.44 -0.27 -0.21
CA LEU A 146 -15.87 -1.54 0.25
C LEU A 146 -14.35 -1.53 0.12
N ASP A 147 -13.85 -1.02 -1.00
CA ASP A 147 -12.43 -0.91 -1.31
C ASP A 147 -12.19 0.23 -2.31
N ILE A 148 -10.95 0.69 -2.43
CA ILE A 148 -10.59 1.81 -3.31
C ILE A 148 -9.15 1.67 -3.80
N SER A 149 -8.92 2.11 -5.04
CA SER A 149 -7.61 2.33 -5.66
C SER A 149 -7.55 3.72 -6.28
N GLU A 150 -6.44 4.06 -6.95
CA GLU A 150 -6.35 5.33 -7.68
C GLU A 150 -7.24 5.41 -8.93
N VAL A 151 -7.73 4.28 -9.44
CA VAL A 151 -8.51 4.22 -10.69
C VAL A 151 -10.00 3.95 -10.46
N GLY A 152 -10.41 3.63 -9.22
CA GLY A 152 -11.81 3.34 -8.94
C GLY A 152 -12.04 2.76 -7.56
N MET A 153 -13.28 2.33 -7.33
CA MET A 153 -13.72 1.73 -6.08
C MET A 153 -14.81 0.69 -6.32
N ALA A 154 -14.95 -0.26 -5.39
CA ALA A 154 -16.18 -1.02 -5.25
C ALA A 154 -17.01 -0.47 -4.10
N CYS A 155 -18.31 -0.31 -4.32
CA CYS A 155 -19.25 0.17 -3.31
C CYS A 155 -20.60 -0.54 -3.42
N ILE A 156 -21.39 -0.42 -2.35
CA ILE A 156 -22.82 -0.73 -2.36
C ILE A 156 -23.53 0.62 -2.30
N LEU A 157 -24.30 0.93 -3.34
CA LEU A 157 -25.06 2.18 -3.44
C LEU A 157 -26.46 1.98 -2.86
N ASP A 158 -27.04 3.05 -2.32
CA ASP A 158 -28.39 3.00 -1.74
C ASP A 158 -29.50 2.89 -2.81
N ALA A 159 -29.14 3.10 -4.08
CA ALA A 159 -30.02 2.90 -5.22
C ALA A 159 -29.27 2.28 -6.41
N ASP A 160 -30.04 1.66 -7.30
CA ASP A 160 -29.54 0.93 -8.46
C ASP A 160 -29.37 1.82 -9.70
N TYR A 161 -28.20 1.73 -10.34
CA TYR A 161 -27.88 2.51 -11.54
C TYR A 161 -27.17 1.68 -12.60
N SER A 162 -27.69 1.70 -13.83
CA SER A 162 -27.19 1.01 -15.03
C SER A 162 -25.65 1.05 -15.18
N VAL A 163 -25.07 -0.05 -15.67
CA VAL A 163 -23.67 0.00 -16.15
C VAL A 163 -23.61 1.07 -17.25
N GLY A 164 -22.55 1.87 -17.23
CA GLY A 164 -22.39 3.05 -18.08
C GLY A 164 -23.00 4.33 -17.51
N THR A 165 -23.71 4.29 -16.38
CA THR A 165 -24.12 5.52 -15.70
C THR A 165 -22.89 6.31 -15.24
N VAL A 166 -22.87 7.60 -15.59
CA VAL A 166 -21.81 8.56 -15.24
C VAL A 166 -22.27 9.43 -14.09
N PHE A 167 -21.42 9.54 -13.08
CA PHE A 167 -21.54 10.45 -11.95
C PHE A 167 -20.46 11.52 -12.07
N PRO A 168 -20.80 12.73 -12.54
CA PRO A 168 -19.81 13.77 -12.83
C PRO A 168 -19.19 14.38 -11.57
N ASP A 169 -19.86 14.24 -10.42
CA ASP A 169 -19.42 14.80 -9.14
C ASP A 169 -19.70 13.82 -7.99
N VAL A 170 -18.76 12.90 -7.78
CA VAL A 170 -18.71 12.00 -6.63
C VAL A 170 -17.82 12.63 -5.58
N GLN A 171 -18.42 13.10 -4.49
CA GLN A 171 -17.68 13.60 -3.33
C GLN A 171 -17.25 12.42 -2.46
N LEU A 172 -15.95 12.24 -2.32
CA LEU A 172 -15.32 11.25 -1.46
C LEU A 172 -14.75 11.93 -0.21
N ARG A 173 -15.13 11.41 0.96
CA ARG A 173 -14.45 11.74 2.23
C ARG A 173 -13.58 10.56 2.61
N LEU A 174 -12.27 10.71 2.48
CA LEU A 174 -11.25 9.69 2.71
C LEU A 174 -10.45 10.04 3.96
N TRP A 175 -10.83 9.46 5.09
CA TRP A 175 -10.21 9.67 6.40
C TRP A 175 -10.07 11.16 6.77
N GLY A 176 -11.18 11.89 6.58
CA GLY A 176 -11.27 13.34 6.82
C GLY A 176 -10.82 14.21 5.64
N SER A 177 -10.11 13.67 4.66
CA SER A 177 -9.76 14.39 3.43
C SER A 177 -10.93 14.40 2.45
N LEU A 178 -11.27 15.55 1.88
CA LEU A 178 -12.32 15.68 0.87
C LEU A 178 -11.70 15.77 -0.53
N CYS A 179 -12.20 14.96 -1.45
CA CYS A 179 -11.93 15.10 -2.87
C CYS A 179 -13.17 14.78 -3.70
N ASN A 180 -13.23 15.34 -4.90
CA ASN A 180 -14.30 15.10 -5.84
C ASN A 180 -13.71 14.40 -7.08
N VAL A 181 -14.43 13.41 -7.59
CA VAL A 181 -14.06 12.66 -8.79
C VAL A 181 -15.28 12.50 -9.70
N SER A 182 -15.06 12.42 -11.01
CA SER A 182 -16.08 11.86 -11.91
C SER A 182 -15.88 10.35 -11.99
N ALA A 183 -16.98 9.59 -12.03
CA ALA A 183 -16.91 8.14 -12.07
C ALA A 183 -18.01 7.53 -12.94
N THR A 184 -17.70 6.39 -13.57
CA THR A 184 -18.64 5.61 -14.37
C THR A 184 -18.82 4.22 -13.76
N ILE A 185 -20.06 3.73 -13.70
CA ILE A 185 -20.32 2.33 -13.30
C ILE A 185 -19.82 1.40 -14.40
N ALA A 186 -18.74 0.67 -14.12
CA ALA A 186 -18.12 -0.23 -15.09
C ALA A 186 -18.60 -1.67 -14.99
N GLY A 187 -19.17 -2.06 -13.84
CA GLY A 187 -19.67 -3.41 -13.64
C GLY A 187 -20.41 -3.56 -12.33
N ARG A 188 -21.11 -4.69 -12.18
CA ARG A 188 -21.80 -5.06 -10.95
C ARG A 188 -21.65 -6.55 -10.67
N ARG A 189 -21.78 -6.91 -9.41
CA ARG A 189 -21.91 -8.29 -8.96
C ARG A 189 -22.88 -8.38 -7.81
N GLU A 190 -23.67 -9.44 -7.79
CA GLU A 190 -24.48 -9.78 -6.62
C GLU A 190 -23.60 -10.45 -5.57
N THR A 191 -23.80 -10.06 -4.31
CA THR A 191 -23.13 -10.66 -3.14
C THR A 191 -24.14 -10.85 -2.02
N PRO A 192 -23.89 -11.73 -1.03
CA PRO A 192 -24.76 -11.87 0.13
C PRO A 192 -24.97 -10.56 0.91
N GLN A 193 -24.04 -9.60 0.80
CA GLN A 193 -24.08 -8.31 1.47
C GLN A 193 -24.82 -7.22 0.68
N GLY A 194 -25.28 -7.55 -0.53
CA GLY A 194 -25.96 -6.64 -1.45
C GLY A 194 -25.29 -6.55 -2.82
N ARG A 195 -25.85 -5.72 -3.69
CA ARG A 195 -25.32 -5.49 -5.04
C ARG A 195 -24.11 -4.58 -4.99
N VAL A 196 -22.95 -5.12 -5.35
CA VAL A 196 -21.70 -4.37 -5.42
C VAL A 196 -21.56 -3.76 -6.80
N SER A 197 -21.42 -2.44 -6.86
CA SER A 197 -21.11 -1.67 -8.05
C SER A 197 -19.62 -1.34 -8.10
N VAL A 198 -19.01 -1.47 -9.26
CA VAL A 198 -17.64 -1.05 -9.53
C VAL A 198 -17.69 0.30 -10.25
N LEU A 199 -17.18 1.34 -9.59
CA LEU A 199 -17.07 2.68 -10.16
C LEU A 199 -15.62 2.89 -10.58
N LEU A 200 -15.41 3.15 -11.87
CA LEU A 200 -14.12 3.59 -12.39
C LEU A 200 -14.08 5.11 -12.42
N PHE A 201 -13.01 5.69 -11.89
CA PHE A 201 -12.82 7.13 -11.96
C PHE A 201 -12.45 7.50 -13.40
N ASP A 202 -13.10 8.52 -13.94
CA ASP A 202 -12.58 9.19 -15.13
C ASP A 202 -11.19 9.72 -14.77
N LYS A 203 -10.22 9.60 -15.70
CA LYS A 203 -8.80 9.86 -15.45
C LYS A 203 -8.62 10.95 -14.40
N ILE A 204 -8.18 10.57 -13.19
CA ILE A 204 -7.87 11.55 -12.15
C ILE A 204 -6.67 12.35 -12.67
N THR A 205 -6.93 13.45 -13.36
CA THR A 205 -5.91 14.32 -13.95
C THR A 205 -5.39 15.32 -12.93
N ASP A 206 -6.17 15.62 -11.90
CA ASP A 206 -5.77 16.49 -10.80
C ASP A 206 -4.80 15.79 -9.84
N GLY A 207 -3.59 16.36 -9.74
CA GLY A 207 -2.54 15.89 -8.85
C GLY A 207 -2.90 15.98 -7.36
N ASP A 208 -3.74 16.94 -6.96
CA ASP A 208 -4.20 17.07 -5.57
C ASP A 208 -5.13 15.91 -5.20
N VAL A 209 -6.13 15.64 -6.04
CA VAL A 209 -7.07 14.53 -5.85
C VAL A 209 -6.32 13.20 -5.80
N ARG A 210 -5.39 12.97 -6.75
CA ARG A 210 -4.57 11.76 -6.76
C ARG A 210 -3.72 11.64 -5.49
N GLY A 211 -3.12 12.74 -5.06
CA GLY A 211 -2.34 12.82 -3.82
C GLY A 211 -3.16 12.47 -2.57
N LYS A 212 -4.43 12.90 -2.50
CA LYS A 212 -5.36 12.56 -1.42
C LYS A 212 -5.71 11.07 -1.41
N VAL A 213 -5.98 10.48 -2.58
CA VAL A 213 -6.25 9.03 -2.69
C VAL A 213 -5.03 8.23 -2.25
N TYR A 214 -3.81 8.53 -2.74
CA TYR A 214 -2.60 7.83 -2.30
C TYR A 214 -2.34 7.96 -0.79
N SER A 215 -2.58 9.16 -0.23
CA SER A 215 -2.45 9.37 1.21
C SER A 215 -3.43 8.50 2.00
N PHE A 216 -4.64 8.31 1.47
CA PHE A 216 -5.62 7.39 2.04
C PHE A 216 -5.16 5.93 1.95
N LEU A 217 -4.71 5.47 0.77
CA LEU A 217 -4.20 4.11 0.59
C LEU A 217 -3.07 3.81 1.59
N GLN A 218 -2.09 4.71 1.70
CA GLN A 218 -0.98 4.59 2.63
C GLN A 218 -1.46 4.49 4.08
N ARG A 219 -2.42 5.34 4.49
CA ARG A 219 -2.97 5.32 5.86
C ARG A 219 -3.69 4.01 6.17
N VAL A 220 -4.45 3.46 5.23
CA VAL A 220 -5.14 2.19 5.41
C VAL A 220 -4.14 1.05 5.58
N MET A 221 -3.14 0.94 4.70
CA MET A 221 -2.11 -0.11 4.81
C MET A 221 -1.32 0.01 6.11
N GLN A 222 -0.96 1.24 6.52
CA GLN A 222 -0.29 1.47 7.79
C GLN A 222 -1.18 1.06 8.97
N HIS A 223 -2.48 1.37 8.94
CA HIS A 223 -3.43 0.98 9.98
C HIS A 223 -3.57 -0.56 10.10
N GLU A 224 -3.52 -1.30 8.99
CA GLU A 224 -3.55 -2.76 9.02
C GLU A 224 -2.32 -3.36 9.70
N VAL A 225 -1.13 -2.79 9.46
CA VAL A 225 0.10 -3.21 10.15
C VAL A 225 0.08 -2.79 11.61
N ASP A 226 -0.29 -1.54 11.91
CA ASP A 226 -0.34 -1.01 13.28
C ASP A 226 -1.31 -1.80 14.17
N ALA A 227 -2.37 -2.39 13.61
CA ALA A 227 -3.30 -3.25 14.34
C ALA A 227 -2.71 -4.60 14.79
N LEU A 228 -1.50 -4.94 14.35
CA LEU A 228 -0.75 -6.14 14.74
C LEU A 228 0.34 -5.86 15.76
N LEU A 229 0.66 -4.58 16.01
CA LEU A 229 1.72 -4.11 16.91
C LEU A 229 1.16 -3.88 18.31
#